data_AF-A0A7X6UJX8-F1
#
_entry.id   AF-A0A7X6UJX8-F1
#
_cell.length_a   1.000
_cell.length_b   1.000
_cell.length_c   1.000
_cell.angle_alpha   90.00
_cell.angle_beta   90.00
_cell.angle_gamma   90.00
#
_symmetry.space_group_name_H-M   'P 1'
#
loop_
_entity.id
_entity.type
_entity.pdbx_description
1 polymer ?
#
loop_
_entity_poly.entity_id
_entity_poly.type
_entity_poly.pdbx_seq_one_letter_code
_entity_poly.pdbx_strand_id
1 'polypeptide(L)'
;MIRKKVLKTFSIFTLVFCILGFIPGGVFNVYAATNTILDVKSGHYIPTLIHNGMTDVASVGAYAQSKGAFAAINGTYFDAYSTEDQVTAKGGDVNVLRTFGSLYGAPLNFPSGVLIENGKLIHGAGYGSATGQWGGYLGGITKQGTFIVEQVTLNIGFIVDGNESTVWRVNHPSYEPTSVALYNENFGRDVQLRPGDKAVIVDGGKIKDIVSYGSVKVPSGGFVVIAASSANVFCGNQNIDNSFSIGQQASWTWDIYSPNGYNFKDVYFAVGSDEAKISGAGGTSRPYIGGTSDGRISIGVGNAAECVNA
;
A
#
# COMPACT_ATOMS: atom_id res chain seq x y z
N MET A 1 -44.80 0.71 -28.61
CA MET A 1 -43.65 0.20 -27.83
C MET A 1 -43.15 1.15 -26.72
N ILE A 2 -43.55 2.44 -26.69
CA ILE A 2 -43.05 3.45 -25.73
C ILE A 2 -43.78 3.44 -24.37
N ARG A 3 -45.05 3.03 -24.31
CA ARG A 3 -45.86 3.05 -23.07
C ARG A 3 -45.43 2.07 -21.95
N LYS A 4 -44.73 0.97 -22.26
CA LYS A 4 -44.31 -0.03 -21.25
C LYS A 4 -43.03 0.34 -20.50
N LYS A 5 -42.17 1.20 -21.05
CA LYS A 5 -40.93 1.64 -20.37
C LYS A 5 -41.18 2.73 -19.34
N VAL A 6 -42.07 3.68 -19.62
CA VAL A 6 -42.39 4.80 -18.71
C VAL A 6 -43.04 4.30 -17.41
N LEU A 7 -43.90 3.29 -17.49
CA LEU A 7 -44.58 2.74 -16.31
C LEU A 7 -43.61 2.02 -15.34
N LYS A 8 -42.59 1.31 -15.86
CA LYS A 8 -41.57 0.65 -15.02
C LYS A 8 -40.67 1.64 -14.29
N THR A 9 -40.28 2.74 -14.93
CA THR A 9 -39.44 3.76 -14.30
C THR A 9 -40.20 4.52 -13.21
N PHE A 10 -41.49 4.80 -13.42
CA PHE A 10 -42.33 5.50 -12.43
C PHE A 10 -42.65 4.62 -11.20
N SER A 11 -42.86 3.31 -11.40
CA SER A 11 -43.10 2.38 -10.30
C SER A 11 -41.86 2.14 -9.42
N ILE A 12 -40.64 2.19 -9.98
CA ILE A 12 -39.40 2.06 -9.19
C ILE A 12 -39.18 3.30 -8.31
N PHE A 13 -39.41 4.50 -8.83
CA PHE A 13 -39.29 5.73 -8.05
C PHE A 13 -40.33 5.82 -6.92
N THR A 14 -41.55 5.37 -7.16
CA THR A 14 -42.62 5.40 -6.14
C THR A 14 -42.38 4.37 -5.03
N LEU A 15 -41.83 3.18 -5.37
CA LEU A 15 -41.54 2.14 -4.39
C LEU A 15 -40.37 2.53 -3.46
N VAL A 16 -39.36 3.24 -3.97
CA VAL A 16 -38.28 3.81 -3.15
C VAL A 16 -38.81 4.87 -2.18
N PHE A 17 -39.80 5.68 -2.59
CA PHE A 17 -40.40 6.70 -1.73
C PHE A 17 -41.29 6.13 -0.62
N CYS A 18 -41.99 5.00 -0.86
CA CYS A 18 -42.89 4.42 0.15
C CYS A 18 -42.18 3.57 1.21
N ILE A 19 -41.00 3.01 0.90
CA ILE A 19 -40.24 2.17 1.86
C ILE A 19 -39.39 3.03 2.82
N LEU A 20 -39.04 4.26 2.45
CA LEU A 20 -38.12 5.12 3.21
C LEU A 20 -38.78 6.08 4.21
N GLY A 21 -40.08 5.97 4.50
CA GLY A 21 -40.72 6.69 5.62
C GLY A 21 -40.40 8.19 5.67
N PHE A 22 -40.76 8.94 4.62
CA PHE A 22 -40.54 10.38 4.57
C PHE A 22 -41.39 11.11 5.62
N ILE A 23 -40.74 11.67 6.65
CA ILE A 23 -41.31 12.72 7.51
C ILE A 23 -40.81 14.07 6.97
N PRO A 24 -41.68 14.99 6.50
CA PRO A 24 -41.26 16.31 6.06
C PRO A 24 -40.59 17.08 7.22
N GLY A 25 -39.34 17.51 7.04
CA GLY A 25 -38.58 18.30 8.02
C GLY A 25 -37.39 17.58 8.69
N GLY A 26 -37.17 16.29 8.40
CA GLY A 26 -35.95 15.60 8.83
C GLY A 26 -34.74 15.99 8.00
N VAL A 27 -33.64 16.37 8.66
CA VAL A 27 -32.32 16.44 8.02
C VAL A 27 -31.83 15.00 7.88
N PHE A 28 -31.92 14.42 6.69
CA PHE A 28 -31.37 13.09 6.42
C PHE A 28 -29.96 13.23 5.88
N ASN A 29 -28.98 12.65 6.58
CA ASN A 29 -27.68 12.35 5.99
C ASN A 29 -27.89 11.19 5.01
N VAL A 30 -28.10 11.51 3.73
CA VAL A 30 -28.12 10.50 2.67
C VAL A 30 -26.68 10.09 2.41
N TYR A 31 -26.25 8.97 2.99
CA TYR A 31 -25.01 8.31 2.62
C TYR A 31 -25.27 7.47 1.37
N ALA A 32 -24.78 7.91 0.22
CA ALA A 32 -24.77 7.10 -0.98
C ALA A 32 -23.62 6.09 -0.89
N ALA A 33 -23.89 4.90 -0.34
CA ALA A 33 -22.97 3.77 -0.40
C ALA A 33 -23.24 2.94 -1.67
N THR A 34 -22.24 2.81 -2.54
CA THR A 34 -22.25 1.84 -3.62
C THR A 34 -21.44 0.62 -3.21
N ASN A 35 -22.12 -0.47 -2.87
CA ASN A 35 -21.50 -1.76 -2.57
C ASN A 35 -21.51 -2.64 -3.82
N THR A 36 -20.36 -3.25 -4.13
CA THR A 36 -20.25 -4.28 -5.18
C THR A 36 -19.90 -5.60 -4.52
N ILE A 37 -20.80 -6.59 -4.63
CA ILE A 37 -20.58 -7.94 -4.12
C ILE A 37 -20.12 -8.82 -5.28
N LEU A 38 -18.94 -9.43 -5.13
CA LEU A 38 -18.33 -10.29 -6.15
C LEU A 38 -18.15 -11.71 -5.63
N ASP A 39 -18.67 -12.69 -6.39
CA ASP A 39 -18.34 -14.10 -6.17
C ASP A 39 -17.06 -14.47 -6.94
N VAL A 40 -15.94 -14.39 -6.23
CA VAL A 40 -14.61 -14.75 -6.73
C VAL A 40 -14.35 -16.25 -6.80
N LYS A 41 -15.22 -17.11 -6.23
CA LYS A 41 -14.99 -18.57 -6.22
C LYS A 41 -15.23 -19.24 -7.57
N SER A 42 -15.91 -18.56 -8.49
CA SER A 42 -16.22 -19.10 -9.82
C SER A 42 -14.99 -19.32 -10.70
N GLY A 43 -13.82 -18.75 -10.36
CA GLY A 43 -12.63 -18.80 -11.22
C GLY A 43 -12.76 -17.98 -12.52
N HIS A 44 -13.87 -17.24 -12.67
CA HIS A 44 -14.16 -16.44 -13.87
C HIS A 44 -13.50 -15.06 -13.85
N TYR A 45 -12.90 -14.67 -12.71
CA TYR A 45 -12.28 -13.36 -12.53
C TYR A 45 -10.81 -13.53 -12.14
N ILE A 46 -9.96 -12.71 -12.75
CA ILE A 46 -8.54 -12.62 -12.43
C ILE A 46 -8.34 -11.29 -11.70
N PRO A 47 -8.17 -11.31 -10.37
CA PRO A 47 -7.80 -10.11 -9.63
C PRO A 47 -6.50 -9.57 -10.21
N THR A 48 -6.35 -8.25 -10.29
CA THR A 48 -5.15 -7.62 -10.83
C THR A 48 -4.86 -6.37 -10.03
N LEU A 49 -3.61 -6.20 -9.60
CA LEU A 49 -3.14 -4.91 -9.10
C LEU A 49 -2.91 -4.00 -10.31
N ILE A 50 -3.51 -2.81 -10.31
CA ILE A 50 -3.35 -1.86 -11.42
C ILE A 50 -2.51 -0.68 -10.94
N HIS A 51 -1.29 -0.58 -11.48
CA HIS A 51 -0.38 0.53 -11.27
C HIS A 51 0.53 0.71 -12.50
N ASN A 52 1.19 1.87 -12.61
CA ASN A 52 2.15 2.15 -13.69
C ASN A 52 3.50 2.57 -13.09
N GLY A 53 4.09 1.68 -12.29
CA GLY A 53 5.19 2.03 -11.37
C GLY A 53 4.68 2.49 -10.01
N MET A 54 5.57 3.03 -9.16
CA MET A 54 5.23 3.40 -7.78
C MET A 54 4.70 4.83 -7.62
N THR A 55 4.93 5.73 -8.57
CA THR A 55 4.60 7.16 -8.43
C THR A 55 3.48 7.64 -9.34
N ASP A 56 2.99 6.78 -10.23
CA ASP A 56 1.99 7.15 -11.21
C ASP A 56 0.58 7.09 -10.61
N VAL A 57 -0.16 8.18 -10.80
CA VAL A 57 -1.56 8.29 -10.36
C VAL A 57 -2.47 8.46 -11.55
N ALA A 58 -3.58 7.75 -11.51
CA ALA A 58 -4.70 7.92 -12.44
C ALA A 58 -6.00 7.70 -11.68
N SER A 59 -7.11 8.15 -12.26
CA SER A 59 -8.42 7.81 -11.71
C SER A 59 -8.64 6.29 -11.80
N VAL A 60 -9.41 5.74 -10.87
CA VAL A 60 -9.79 4.31 -10.88
C VAL A 60 -10.40 3.92 -12.23
N GLY A 61 -11.23 4.79 -12.82
CA GLY A 61 -11.83 4.57 -14.14
C GLY A 61 -10.81 4.48 -15.27
N ALA A 62 -9.80 5.36 -15.27
CA ALA A 62 -8.73 5.32 -16.27
C ALA A 62 -7.89 4.03 -16.14
N TYR A 63 -7.53 3.64 -14.92
CA TYR A 63 -6.82 2.39 -14.67
C TYR A 63 -7.65 1.16 -15.06
N ALA A 64 -8.93 1.12 -14.69
CA ALA A 64 -9.84 0.05 -15.09
C ALA A 64 -9.94 -0.09 -16.62
N GLN A 65 -10.15 1.03 -17.33
CA GLN A 65 -10.21 1.04 -18.79
C GLN A 65 -8.91 0.55 -19.42
N SER A 66 -7.75 0.98 -18.90
CA SER A 66 -6.44 0.59 -19.43
C SER A 66 -6.15 -0.91 -19.36
N LYS A 67 -6.80 -1.63 -18.42
CA LYS A 67 -6.64 -3.07 -18.21
C LYS A 67 -7.85 -3.88 -18.66
N GLY A 68 -8.89 -3.24 -19.21
CA GLY A 68 -10.15 -3.91 -19.55
C GLY A 68 -10.86 -4.52 -18.33
N ALA A 69 -10.67 -3.93 -17.15
CA ALA A 69 -11.28 -4.42 -15.91
C ALA A 69 -12.80 -4.21 -15.93
N PHE A 70 -13.56 -5.24 -15.55
CA PHE A 70 -15.02 -5.14 -15.45
C PHE A 70 -15.46 -4.32 -14.23
N ALA A 71 -14.63 -4.27 -13.18
CA ALA A 71 -14.79 -3.47 -11.99
C ALA A 71 -13.40 -3.15 -11.39
N ALA A 72 -13.29 -2.00 -10.73
CA ALA A 72 -12.10 -1.60 -10.00
C ALA A 72 -12.49 -0.71 -8.82
N ILE A 73 -11.62 -0.67 -7.81
CA ILE A 73 -11.72 0.12 -6.59
C ILE A 73 -10.39 0.84 -6.38
N ASN A 74 -10.38 1.90 -5.58
CA ASN A 74 -9.11 2.48 -5.15
C ASN A 74 -8.37 1.51 -4.22
N GLY A 75 -7.03 1.53 -4.30
CA GLY A 75 -6.16 0.67 -3.51
C GLY A 75 -5.71 1.31 -2.20
N THR A 76 -4.42 1.15 -1.90
CA THR A 76 -3.79 1.66 -0.68
C THR A 76 -3.73 3.18 -0.63
N TYR A 77 -3.42 3.72 0.55
CA TYR A 77 -3.01 5.11 0.73
C TYR A 77 -1.77 5.41 -0.11
N PHE A 78 -1.60 6.66 -0.49
CA PHE A 78 -0.38 7.12 -1.14
C PHE A 78 -0.09 8.55 -0.71
N ASP A 79 1.16 8.96 -0.88
CA ASP A 79 1.68 10.30 -0.62
C ASP A 79 1.08 11.31 -1.62
N ALA A 80 -0.18 11.68 -1.44
CA ALA A 80 -0.92 12.54 -2.38
C ALA A 80 -0.42 14.00 -2.42
N TYR A 81 0.38 14.41 -1.44
CA TYR A 81 0.89 15.76 -1.31
C TYR A 81 2.42 15.74 -1.30
N SER A 82 3.03 16.29 -2.35
CA SER A 82 4.43 16.70 -2.27
C SER A 82 4.53 17.85 -1.29
N THR A 83 5.41 17.74 -0.31
CA THR A 83 5.56 18.76 0.74
C THR A 83 6.07 20.12 0.26
N GLU A 84 6.14 20.39 -1.06
CA GLU A 84 6.26 21.77 -1.57
C GLU A 84 5.00 22.58 -1.25
N ASP A 85 3.85 21.92 -1.11
CA ASP A 85 2.61 22.51 -0.59
C ASP A 85 2.58 22.44 0.94
N GLN A 86 3.54 23.09 1.60
CA GLN A 86 3.41 23.36 3.03
C GLN A 86 2.27 24.36 3.23
N VAL A 87 1.11 23.82 3.61
CA VAL A 87 0.09 24.53 4.37
C VAL A 87 0.80 25.25 5.52
N THR A 88 0.82 26.58 5.46
CA THR A 88 1.16 27.39 6.62
C THR A 88 0.10 27.08 7.68
N ALA A 89 0.41 26.21 8.64
CA ALA A 89 -0.43 26.05 9.82
C ALA A 89 -0.56 27.45 10.45
N LYS A 90 -1.79 27.96 10.59
CA LYS A 90 -2.08 29.19 11.32
C LYS A 90 -1.59 28.99 12.76
N GLY A 91 -0.36 29.41 13.06
CA GLY A 91 0.27 29.16 14.36
C GLY A 91 1.79 29.40 14.43
N GLY A 92 2.50 29.54 13.31
CA GLY A 92 3.90 30.00 13.31
C GLY A 92 4.96 28.90 13.48
N ASP A 93 4.58 27.66 13.75
CA ASP A 93 5.51 26.53 13.71
C ASP A 93 5.62 25.97 12.29
N VAL A 94 6.60 26.47 11.55
CA VAL A 94 7.00 25.91 10.25
C VAL A 94 7.79 24.62 10.51
N ASN A 95 7.11 23.48 10.59
CA ASN A 95 7.76 22.19 10.44
C ASN A 95 8.09 21.99 8.95
N VAL A 96 9.25 22.48 8.52
CA VAL A 96 9.81 22.18 7.19
C VAL A 96 10.08 20.68 7.10
N LEU A 97 9.05 19.89 6.79
CA LEU A 97 9.19 18.53 6.30
C LEU A 97 9.81 18.63 4.92
N ARG A 98 11.15 18.69 4.89
CA ARG A 98 11.96 18.75 3.67
C ARG A 98 11.45 17.68 2.71
N THR A 99 11.15 18.10 1.49
CA THR A 99 10.34 17.36 0.54
C THR A 99 11.24 16.53 -0.36
N PHE A 100 10.85 15.29 -0.64
CA PHE A 100 11.40 14.48 -1.73
C PHE A 100 11.12 15.12 -3.09
N GLY A 101 10.35 16.21 -3.18
CA GLY A 101 9.99 16.88 -4.44
C GLY A 101 11.23 17.41 -5.14
N SER A 102 12.18 17.93 -4.36
CA SER A 102 13.50 18.32 -4.87
C SER A 102 14.35 17.16 -5.40
N LEU A 103 14.07 15.92 -4.99
CA LEU A 103 14.81 14.73 -5.40
C LEU A 103 14.13 14.00 -6.56
N TYR A 104 12.82 13.79 -6.48
CA TYR A 104 12.07 12.93 -7.41
C TYR A 104 11.08 13.68 -8.30
N GLY A 105 10.93 15.00 -8.12
CA GLY A 105 9.86 15.80 -8.70
C GLY A 105 8.55 15.67 -7.92
N ALA A 106 7.79 16.76 -7.83
CA ALA A 106 6.44 16.79 -7.27
C ALA A 106 5.36 16.52 -8.34
N PRO A 107 4.21 15.90 -8.01
CA PRO A 107 3.85 15.27 -6.73
C PRO A 107 4.49 13.89 -6.55
N LEU A 108 4.69 13.49 -5.29
CA LEU A 108 5.39 12.27 -4.92
C LEU A 108 4.40 11.17 -4.54
N ASN A 109 3.70 10.57 -5.49
CA ASN A 109 2.59 9.68 -5.16
C ASN A 109 3.01 8.24 -4.78
N PHE A 110 3.97 8.08 -3.87
CA PHE A 110 4.38 6.74 -3.42
C PHE A 110 3.24 6.06 -2.65
N PRO A 111 2.97 4.76 -2.84
CA PRO A 111 1.97 4.04 -2.06
C PRO A 111 2.43 3.98 -0.60
N SER A 112 1.56 3.78 0.38
CA SER A 112 1.96 3.69 1.79
C SER A 112 1.69 2.31 2.39
N GLY A 113 0.86 1.46 1.76
CA GLY A 113 0.59 0.10 2.23
C GLY A 113 1.47 -0.97 1.60
N VAL A 114 1.36 -2.19 2.13
CA VAL A 114 1.98 -3.38 1.53
C VAL A 114 1.34 -3.69 0.19
N LEU A 115 2.13 -3.91 -0.84
CA LEU A 115 1.66 -4.41 -2.13
C LEU A 115 2.37 -5.72 -2.46
N ILE A 116 1.58 -6.76 -2.74
CA ILE A 116 2.05 -8.03 -3.26
C ILE A 116 1.50 -8.19 -4.67
N GLU A 117 2.39 -8.51 -5.61
CA GLU A 117 2.04 -8.82 -6.98
C GLU A 117 2.77 -10.08 -7.43
N ASN A 118 2.02 -11.01 -8.01
CA ASN A 118 2.52 -12.31 -8.47
C ASN A 118 3.32 -13.08 -7.38
N GLY A 119 2.89 -12.97 -6.11
CA GLY A 119 3.57 -13.58 -4.96
C GLY A 119 4.87 -12.90 -4.54
N LYS A 120 5.18 -11.72 -5.06
CA LYS A 120 6.36 -10.92 -4.69
C LYS A 120 5.93 -9.66 -3.94
N LEU A 121 6.65 -9.33 -2.87
CA LEU A 121 6.53 -8.02 -2.24
C LEU A 121 7.11 -6.96 -3.19
N ILE A 122 6.25 -6.10 -3.73
CA ILE A 122 6.66 -5.05 -4.65
C ILE A 122 6.75 -3.69 -3.95
N HIS A 123 6.11 -3.53 -2.81
CA HIS A 123 6.14 -2.30 -2.03
C HIS A 123 5.77 -2.59 -0.57
N GLY A 124 6.38 -1.85 0.35
CA GLY A 124 5.95 -1.81 1.74
C GLY A 124 6.50 -0.57 2.42
N ALA A 125 5.62 0.32 2.86
CA ALA A 125 6.00 1.37 3.79
C ALA A 125 5.72 0.86 5.20
N GLY A 126 6.73 0.83 6.06
CA GLY A 126 6.49 0.70 7.48
C GLY A 126 5.66 1.89 7.97
N TYR A 127 4.43 1.64 8.44
CA TYR A 127 3.64 2.64 9.17
C TYR A 127 4.36 2.97 10.49
N GLY A 128 4.83 4.22 10.60
CA GLY A 128 5.85 4.66 11.55
C GLY A 128 5.70 4.17 13.00
N SER A 129 6.73 3.47 13.49
CA SER A 129 7.17 3.59 14.87
C SER A 129 8.62 3.11 14.98
N ALA A 130 9.43 3.80 15.76
CA ALA A 130 10.80 3.45 16.14
C ALA A 130 10.92 2.13 16.96
N THR A 131 9.88 1.29 16.98
CA THR A 131 9.74 0.10 17.84
C THR A 131 9.48 -1.21 17.09
N GLY A 132 9.54 -1.23 15.75
CA GLY A 132 9.58 -2.48 14.98
C GLY A 132 8.28 -3.30 14.95
N GLN A 133 7.12 -2.68 15.15
CA GLN A 133 5.82 -3.32 14.94
C GLN A 133 5.08 -2.64 13.78
N TRP A 134 5.08 -3.29 12.62
CA TRP A 134 4.57 -2.75 11.35
C TRP A 134 3.20 -3.34 11.01
N GLY A 135 2.16 -2.91 11.73
CA GLY A 135 0.81 -3.45 11.64
C GLY A 135 -0.09 -2.73 10.65
N GLY A 136 -0.77 -3.46 9.76
CA GLY A 136 -1.84 -2.92 8.91
C GLY A 136 -2.76 -4.04 8.44
N TYR A 137 -3.91 -3.70 7.87
CA TYR A 137 -4.78 -4.71 7.27
C TYR A 137 -4.37 -5.01 5.85
N LEU A 138 -4.14 -6.28 5.56
CA LEU A 138 -3.78 -6.76 4.24
C LEU A 138 -4.93 -7.60 3.69
N GLY A 139 -5.53 -7.13 2.59
CA GLY A 139 -6.48 -7.90 1.81
C GLY A 139 -5.77 -8.51 0.61
N GLY A 140 -5.88 -9.82 0.40
CA GLY A 140 -5.22 -10.49 -0.72
C GLY A 140 -5.90 -11.77 -1.17
N ILE A 141 -5.55 -12.23 -2.37
CA ILE A 141 -6.09 -13.44 -2.99
C ILE A 141 -4.94 -14.43 -3.22
N THR A 142 -5.10 -15.66 -2.72
CA THR A 142 -4.13 -16.75 -2.96
C THR A 142 -4.18 -17.24 -4.39
N LYS A 143 -3.16 -17.99 -4.82
CA LYS A 143 -3.14 -18.64 -6.14
C LYS A 143 -4.35 -19.55 -6.39
N GLN A 144 -4.96 -20.08 -5.32
CA GLN A 144 -6.14 -20.94 -5.36
C GLN A 144 -7.47 -20.16 -5.36
N GLY A 145 -7.42 -18.83 -5.37
CA GLY A 145 -8.61 -17.97 -5.38
C GLY A 145 -9.21 -17.71 -3.99
N THR A 146 -8.53 -18.10 -2.91
CA THR A 146 -8.98 -17.80 -1.55
C THR A 146 -8.67 -16.35 -1.21
N PHE A 147 -9.68 -15.60 -0.81
CA PHE A 147 -9.50 -14.26 -0.28
C PHE A 147 -9.19 -14.28 1.21
N ILE A 148 -8.20 -13.49 1.62
CA ILE A 148 -7.72 -13.36 3.00
C ILE A 148 -7.72 -11.88 3.33
N VAL A 149 -8.29 -11.52 4.48
CA VAL A 149 -8.13 -10.18 5.07
C VAL A 149 -7.70 -10.35 6.50
N GLU A 150 -6.60 -9.69 6.85
CA GLU A 150 -6.08 -9.80 8.20
C GLU A 150 -5.24 -8.59 8.58
N GLN A 151 -5.21 -8.28 9.88
CA GLN A 151 -4.20 -7.40 10.44
C GLN A 151 -2.87 -8.16 10.56
N VAL A 152 -1.86 -7.70 9.85
CA VAL A 152 -0.58 -8.39 9.71
C VAL A 152 0.59 -7.54 10.12
N THR A 153 1.74 -8.16 10.38
CA THR A 153 3.03 -7.47 10.58
C THR A 153 4.01 -7.79 9.47
N LEU A 154 4.51 -6.79 8.75
CA LEU A 154 5.56 -6.97 7.74
C LEU A 154 6.96 -6.90 8.37
N ASN A 155 7.78 -7.91 8.11
CA ASN A 155 9.20 -7.97 8.42
C ASN A 155 10.00 -7.97 7.11
N ILE A 156 11.07 -7.18 7.03
CA ILE A 156 11.97 -7.15 5.88
C ILE A 156 13.40 -7.28 6.42
N GLY A 157 14.14 -8.22 5.84
CA GLY A 157 15.52 -8.51 6.20
C GLY A 157 16.48 -8.22 5.06
N PHE A 158 17.59 -7.54 5.34
CA PHE A 158 18.76 -7.47 4.46
C PHE A 158 19.86 -8.34 5.03
N ILE A 159 20.34 -9.30 4.24
CA ILE A 159 21.25 -10.35 4.71
C ILE A 159 22.59 -10.20 3.99
N VAL A 160 23.69 -10.12 4.74
CA VAL A 160 25.05 -10.12 4.20
C VAL A 160 25.92 -11.15 4.92
N ASP A 161 26.50 -12.07 4.13
CA ASP A 161 27.26 -13.21 4.61
C ASP A 161 26.55 -14.00 5.75
N GLY A 162 25.22 -14.10 5.66
CA GLY A 162 24.36 -14.80 6.63
C GLY A 162 23.93 -13.98 7.84
N ASN A 163 24.42 -12.75 8.02
CA ASN A 163 23.97 -11.84 9.07
C ASN A 163 22.79 -11.02 8.58
N GLU A 164 21.75 -10.86 9.40
CA GLU A 164 20.52 -10.15 9.01
C GLU A 164 20.41 -8.77 9.69
N SER A 165 19.96 -7.78 8.90
CA SER A 165 19.57 -6.43 9.33
C SER A 165 18.10 -6.19 9.05
N THR A 166 17.40 -5.49 9.94
CA THR A 166 16.04 -5.03 9.66
C THR A 166 16.02 -3.88 8.66
N VAL A 167 15.20 -4.03 7.62
CA VAL A 167 14.85 -2.98 6.67
C VAL A 167 13.45 -2.48 7.00
N TRP A 168 13.23 -1.17 6.89
CA TRP A 168 11.97 -0.56 7.30
C TRP A 168 10.97 -0.50 6.15
N ARG A 169 11.46 -0.39 4.92
CA ARG A 169 10.64 -0.12 3.74
C ARG A 169 11.18 -0.81 2.50
N VAL A 170 10.28 -1.20 1.60
CA VAL A 170 10.59 -1.60 0.23
C VAL A 170 9.95 -0.62 -0.74
N ASN A 171 10.76 -0.04 -1.63
CA ASN A 171 10.34 0.88 -2.70
C ASN A 171 9.61 2.13 -2.20
N HIS A 172 9.90 2.56 -0.97
CA HIS A 172 9.35 3.78 -0.39
C HIS A 172 10.48 4.65 0.20
N PRO A 173 10.63 5.90 -0.27
CA PRO A 173 11.58 6.84 0.31
C PRO A 173 11.30 7.13 1.79
N SER A 174 12.33 7.45 2.57
CA SER A 174 12.18 7.83 3.98
C SER A 174 12.95 9.10 4.36
N TYR A 175 12.27 9.98 5.11
CA TYR A 175 12.89 11.18 5.68
C TYR A 175 13.57 10.91 7.01
N GLU A 176 13.36 9.76 7.64
CA GLU A 176 13.90 9.50 8.96
C GLU A 176 15.43 9.38 8.89
N PRO A 177 16.18 10.06 9.77
CA PRO A 177 17.64 10.08 9.72
C PRO A 177 18.27 8.71 10.07
N THR A 178 17.47 7.79 10.61
CA THR A 178 17.86 6.43 10.99
C THR A 178 17.28 5.36 10.07
N SER A 179 16.59 5.74 8.99
CA SER A 179 15.90 4.78 8.13
C SER A 179 16.84 3.89 7.34
N VAL A 180 16.42 2.64 7.16
CA VAL A 180 16.98 1.72 6.16
C VAL A 180 15.86 1.35 5.19
N ALA A 181 16.04 1.67 3.90
CA ALA A 181 15.08 1.38 2.85
C ALA A 181 15.71 0.54 1.74
N LEU A 182 14.98 -0.47 1.26
CA LEU A 182 15.39 -1.32 0.15
C LEU A 182 14.62 -0.92 -1.12
N TYR A 183 15.31 -0.92 -2.26
CA TYR A 183 14.74 -0.61 -3.55
C TYR A 183 15.06 -1.74 -4.53
N ASN A 184 14.04 -2.24 -5.22
CA ASN A 184 14.17 -3.23 -6.29
C ASN A 184 13.65 -2.64 -7.62
N GLU A 185 13.67 -3.43 -8.69
CA GLU A 185 13.26 -2.99 -10.03
C GLU A 185 11.83 -2.42 -10.09
N ASN A 186 10.94 -2.83 -9.19
CA ASN A 186 9.57 -2.35 -9.14
C ASN A 186 9.46 -0.89 -8.69
N PHE A 187 10.53 -0.29 -8.14
CA PHE A 187 10.57 1.16 -7.90
C PHE A 187 10.42 1.95 -9.20
N GLY A 188 10.88 1.38 -10.32
CA GLY A 188 10.65 1.90 -11.67
C GLY A 188 11.45 3.15 -12.05
N ARG A 189 12.32 3.65 -11.17
CA ARG A 189 13.18 4.80 -11.41
C ARG A 189 14.48 4.73 -10.61
N ASP A 190 15.39 5.66 -10.86
CA ASP A 190 16.61 5.77 -10.07
C ASP A 190 16.32 6.29 -8.66
N VAL A 191 17.06 5.77 -7.69
CA VAL A 191 16.97 6.17 -6.28
C VAL A 191 17.91 7.33 -6.02
N GLN A 192 17.40 8.41 -5.42
CA GLN A 192 18.20 9.61 -5.12
C GLN A 192 18.75 9.58 -3.70
N LEU A 193 20.05 9.82 -3.56
CA LEU A 193 20.71 9.92 -2.27
C LEU A 193 20.69 11.35 -1.73
N ARG A 194 20.28 11.50 -0.47
CA ARG A 194 20.45 12.77 0.27
C ARG A 194 21.90 12.91 0.74
N PRO A 195 22.33 14.14 1.08
CA PRO A 195 23.61 14.34 1.75
C PRO A 195 23.71 13.47 3.02
N GLY A 196 24.73 12.61 3.06
CA GLY A 196 24.98 11.70 4.18
C GLY A 196 24.34 10.32 4.04
N ASP A 197 23.41 10.11 3.10
CA ASP A 197 22.91 8.76 2.79
C ASP A 197 24.03 7.92 2.16
N LYS A 198 23.89 6.60 2.32
CA LYS A 198 24.76 5.61 1.70
C LYS A 198 23.92 4.53 1.03
N ALA A 199 24.28 4.19 -0.21
CA ALA A 199 23.65 3.12 -0.97
C ALA A 199 24.60 1.93 -1.11
N VAL A 200 24.12 0.75 -0.73
CA VAL A 200 24.74 -0.54 -1.03
C VAL A 200 24.04 -1.11 -2.25
N ILE A 201 24.77 -1.28 -3.34
CA ILE A 201 24.24 -1.77 -4.61
C ILE A 201 24.52 -3.27 -4.71
N VAL A 202 23.48 -4.09 -4.81
CA VAL A 202 23.58 -5.54 -4.91
C VAL A 202 23.18 -6.01 -6.30
N ASP A 203 24.08 -6.76 -6.94
CA ASP A 203 23.94 -7.27 -8.31
C ASP A 203 24.45 -8.71 -8.35
N GLY A 204 23.69 -9.62 -8.97
CA GLY A 204 24.03 -11.05 -9.00
C GLY A 204 24.23 -11.70 -7.62
N GLY A 205 23.53 -11.20 -6.60
CA GLY A 205 23.64 -11.69 -5.22
C GLY A 205 24.90 -11.24 -4.46
N LYS A 206 25.62 -10.24 -4.95
CA LYS A 206 26.82 -9.69 -4.30
C LYS A 206 26.78 -8.18 -4.19
N ILE A 207 27.41 -7.63 -3.15
CA ILE A 207 27.65 -6.18 -3.07
C ILE A 207 28.59 -5.80 -4.20
N LYS A 208 28.10 -4.99 -5.14
CA LYS A 208 28.86 -4.52 -6.30
C LYS A 208 29.55 -3.21 -6.03
N ASP A 209 28.87 -2.30 -5.32
CA ASP A 209 29.36 -0.95 -5.07
C ASP A 209 28.69 -0.35 -3.83
N ILE A 210 29.35 0.65 -3.24
CA ILE A 210 28.87 1.42 -2.11
C ILE A 210 29.09 2.90 -2.42
N VAL A 211 28.00 3.65 -2.61
CA VAL A 211 28.06 5.05 -3.04
C VAL A 211 27.40 5.98 -2.02
N SER A 212 27.81 7.24 -2.02
CA SER A 212 27.41 8.23 -0.99
C SER A 212 26.78 9.50 -1.54
N TYR A 213 26.55 9.55 -2.85
CA TYR A 213 25.98 10.70 -3.53
C TYR A 213 25.38 10.32 -4.89
N GLY A 214 24.48 11.16 -5.39
CA GLY A 214 23.94 11.08 -6.74
C GLY A 214 22.72 10.17 -6.89
N SER A 215 22.43 9.90 -8.17
CA SER A 215 21.34 9.04 -8.63
C SER A 215 21.83 7.60 -8.77
N VAL A 216 21.15 6.65 -8.15
CA VAL A 216 21.51 5.23 -8.15
C VAL A 216 20.47 4.43 -8.91
N LYS A 217 20.89 3.83 -10.02
CA LYS A 217 20.05 2.91 -10.78
C LYS A 217 19.97 1.57 -10.07
N VAL A 218 18.75 1.05 -9.90
CA VAL A 218 18.55 -0.31 -9.39
C VAL A 218 18.93 -1.34 -10.46
N PRO A 219 19.85 -2.29 -10.18
CA PRO A 219 20.20 -3.34 -11.13
C PRO A 219 19.00 -4.26 -11.44
N SER A 220 18.87 -4.71 -12.68
CA SER A 220 17.83 -5.70 -13.03
C SER A 220 18.10 -7.03 -12.32
N GLY A 221 17.09 -7.57 -11.64
CA GLY A 221 17.23 -8.74 -10.78
C GLY A 221 18.07 -8.52 -9.51
N GLY A 222 18.56 -7.29 -9.27
CA GLY A 222 19.27 -6.87 -8.07
C GLY A 222 18.43 -5.95 -7.19
N PHE A 223 19.09 -5.29 -6.24
CA PHE A 223 18.45 -4.32 -5.35
C PHE A 223 19.47 -3.33 -4.79
N VAL A 224 18.98 -2.24 -4.22
CA VAL A 224 19.77 -1.20 -3.56
C VAL A 224 19.25 -1.05 -2.13
N VAL A 225 20.15 -1.02 -1.15
CA VAL A 225 19.80 -0.67 0.23
C VAL A 225 20.35 0.72 0.52
N ILE A 226 19.47 1.64 0.91
CA ILE A 226 19.85 2.97 1.38
C ILE A 226 19.77 2.99 2.90
N ALA A 227 20.89 3.31 3.53
CA ALA A 227 20.94 3.67 4.93
C ALA A 227 21.07 5.21 5.03
N ALA A 228 20.20 5.81 5.84
CA ALA A 228 20.31 7.22 6.17
C ALA A 228 21.56 7.51 7.02
N SER A 229 21.97 8.77 7.10
CA SER A 229 23.24 9.17 7.74
C SER A 229 23.44 8.68 9.18
N SER A 230 22.35 8.48 9.93
CA SER A 230 22.36 8.02 11.31
C SER A 230 21.77 6.62 11.47
N ALA A 231 21.52 5.92 10.36
CA ALA A 231 21.02 4.56 10.38
C ALA A 231 22.12 3.61 10.86
N ASN A 232 21.74 2.68 11.71
CA ASN A 232 22.58 1.56 12.07
C ASN A 232 22.09 0.30 11.35
N VAL A 233 23.03 -0.48 10.83
CA VAL A 233 22.79 -1.79 10.23
C VAL A 233 23.33 -2.89 11.16
N PHE A 234 22.70 -4.06 11.11
CA PHE A 234 22.95 -5.27 11.90
C PHE A 234 22.73 -5.19 13.42
N CYS A 235 22.53 -6.37 14.01
CA CYS A 235 22.56 -6.60 15.45
C CYS A 235 23.92 -6.14 16.01
N GLY A 236 23.95 -4.95 16.63
CA GLY A 236 25.18 -4.35 17.17
C GLY A 236 25.37 -2.87 16.85
N ASN A 237 24.42 -2.24 16.15
CA ASN A 237 24.44 -0.82 15.81
C ASN A 237 25.70 -0.39 15.03
N GLN A 238 26.02 -1.08 13.93
CA GLN A 238 27.18 -0.73 13.13
C GLN A 238 26.83 0.29 12.04
N ASN A 239 27.75 1.20 11.77
CA ASN A 239 27.65 2.11 10.63
C ASN A 239 27.94 1.33 9.33
N ILE A 240 27.19 1.63 8.27
CA ILE A 240 27.30 1.04 6.93
C ILE A 240 28.75 1.01 6.39
N ASP A 241 29.56 2.03 6.68
CA ASP A 241 30.95 2.15 6.23
C ASP A 241 31.85 1.05 6.80
N ASN A 242 31.49 0.49 7.96
CA ASN A 242 32.26 -0.54 8.64
C ASN A 242 31.65 -1.95 8.47
N SER A 243 30.43 -2.03 7.95
CA SER A 243 29.66 -3.28 7.89
C SER A 243 29.75 -3.99 6.54
N PHE A 244 30.17 -3.28 5.48
CA PHE A 244 30.09 -3.79 4.11
C PHE A 244 31.38 -3.65 3.33
N SER A 245 31.60 -4.59 2.42
CA SER A 245 32.71 -4.64 1.48
C SER A 245 32.22 -5.17 0.14
N ILE A 246 32.79 -4.64 -0.94
CA ILE A 246 32.51 -5.11 -2.29
C ILE A 246 32.86 -6.60 -2.39
N GLY A 247 31.98 -7.38 -3.01
CA GLY A 247 32.13 -8.82 -3.24
C GLY A 247 31.45 -9.72 -2.21
N GLN A 248 31.00 -9.19 -1.07
CA GLN A 248 30.25 -9.96 -0.07
C GLN A 248 28.94 -10.49 -0.64
N GLN A 249 28.51 -11.67 -0.16
CA GLN A 249 27.24 -12.25 -0.55
C GLN A 249 26.12 -11.47 0.12
N ALA A 250 25.12 -11.07 -0.66
CA ALA A 250 24.04 -10.23 -0.18
C ALA A 250 22.69 -10.69 -0.77
N SER A 251 21.69 -10.79 0.09
CA SER A 251 20.32 -11.11 -0.28
C SER A 251 19.34 -10.33 0.59
N TRP A 252 18.05 -10.43 0.30
CA TRP A 252 17.03 -9.87 1.17
C TRP A 252 15.86 -10.85 1.27
N THR A 253 15.13 -10.74 2.37
CA THR A 253 13.94 -11.52 2.65
C THR A 253 12.83 -10.61 3.13
N TRP A 254 11.61 -11.14 3.10
CA TRP A 254 10.48 -10.53 3.74
C TRP A 254 9.59 -11.62 4.31
N ASP A 255 8.87 -11.32 5.36
CA ASP A 255 7.86 -12.20 5.91
C ASP A 255 6.69 -11.37 6.43
N ILE A 256 5.51 -11.96 6.45
CA ILE A 256 4.31 -11.31 6.98
C ILE A 256 3.74 -12.21 8.06
N TYR A 257 3.84 -11.74 9.30
CA TYR A 257 3.24 -12.41 10.42
C TYR A 257 1.72 -12.24 10.38
N SER A 258 1.04 -13.39 10.42
CA SER A 258 -0.39 -13.54 10.50
C SER A 258 -0.77 -14.07 11.89
N PRO A 259 -1.62 -13.35 12.65
CA PRO A 259 -2.17 -13.87 13.90
C PRO A 259 -2.92 -15.20 13.75
N ASN A 260 -3.54 -15.46 12.59
CA ASN A 260 -4.26 -16.71 12.31
C ASN A 260 -3.41 -17.75 11.53
N GLY A 261 -2.11 -17.49 11.34
CA GLY A 261 -1.19 -18.44 10.70
C GLY A 261 -1.31 -18.55 9.17
N TYR A 262 -1.91 -17.56 8.50
CA TYR A 262 -1.89 -17.48 7.04
C TYR A 262 -0.47 -17.26 6.52
N ASN A 263 -0.09 -18.05 5.53
CA ASN A 263 1.17 -17.86 4.81
C ASN A 263 0.97 -16.88 3.65
N PHE A 264 1.36 -15.62 3.84
CA PHE A 264 1.26 -14.60 2.80
C PHE A 264 2.23 -14.79 1.62
N LYS A 265 3.13 -15.78 1.68
CA LYS A 265 3.88 -16.22 0.48
C LYS A 265 2.99 -16.96 -0.53
N ASP A 266 1.85 -17.47 -0.10
CA ASP A 266 0.87 -18.13 -0.96
C ASP A 266 -0.13 -17.14 -1.59
N VAL A 267 -0.10 -15.89 -1.13
CA VAL A 267 -0.90 -14.79 -1.66
C VAL A 267 -0.34 -14.33 -3.00
N TYR A 268 -1.18 -14.31 -4.03
CA TYR A 268 -0.82 -13.94 -5.39
C TYR A 268 -0.89 -12.42 -5.59
N PHE A 269 -1.93 -11.77 -5.08
CA PHE A 269 -2.07 -10.32 -5.03
C PHE A 269 -2.51 -9.86 -3.65
N ALA A 270 -1.97 -8.75 -3.17
CA ALA A 270 -2.44 -8.14 -1.93
C ALA A 270 -2.29 -6.62 -1.93
N VAL A 271 -3.21 -5.94 -1.24
CA VAL A 271 -3.20 -4.51 -1.01
C VAL A 271 -3.40 -4.23 0.47
N GLY A 272 -2.45 -3.54 1.07
CA GLY A 272 -2.45 -3.12 2.47
C GLY A 272 -3.18 -1.79 2.66
N SER A 273 -3.89 -1.66 3.78
CA SER A 273 -4.55 -0.44 4.23
C SER A 273 -4.40 -0.29 5.75
N ASP A 274 -4.50 0.95 6.24
CA ASP A 274 -4.35 1.29 7.66
C ASP A 274 -5.48 0.70 8.54
N GLU A 275 -6.73 0.70 8.07
CA GLU A 275 -7.88 0.16 8.82
C GLU A 275 -8.81 -0.67 7.91
N ALA A 276 -8.92 -1.97 8.18
CA ALA A 276 -10.08 -2.77 7.81
C ALA A 276 -10.85 -3.13 9.08
N LYS A 277 -11.65 -2.17 9.56
CA LYS A 277 -12.67 -2.51 10.55
C LYS A 277 -13.87 -3.05 9.79
N ILE A 278 -14.15 -4.35 9.89
CA ILE A 278 -15.48 -4.89 9.57
C ILE A 278 -16.27 -5.24 10.83
N SER A 279 -15.62 -5.39 11.98
CA SER A 279 -16.29 -5.68 13.25
C SER A 279 -16.13 -4.53 14.23
N GLY A 280 -17.01 -3.53 14.19
CA GLY A 280 -17.04 -2.50 15.22
C GLY A 280 -18.03 -1.38 14.96
N ALA A 281 -18.76 -0.99 16.00
CA ALA A 281 -19.52 0.26 16.04
C ALA A 281 -18.53 1.44 16.00
N GLY A 282 -18.11 1.82 14.79
CA GLY A 282 -17.12 2.87 14.57
C GLY A 282 -17.26 3.39 13.17
N GLY A 283 -18.15 4.36 12.99
CA GLY A 283 -18.34 5.06 11.74
C GLY A 283 -17.10 5.86 11.38
N THR A 284 -16.29 5.32 10.48
CA THR A 284 -15.29 6.11 9.77
C THR A 284 -15.63 6.06 8.28
N SER A 285 -15.61 7.22 7.63
CA SER A 285 -15.82 7.40 6.19
C SER A 285 -14.53 7.04 5.43
N ARG A 286 -14.08 5.79 5.55
CA ARG A 286 -12.78 5.34 5.02
C ARG A 286 -12.94 4.18 4.04
N PRO A 287 -12.06 4.05 3.04
CA PRO A 287 -11.97 2.84 2.23
C PRO A 287 -11.62 1.65 3.13
N TYR A 288 -12.37 0.56 3.03
CA TYR A 288 -12.12 -0.67 3.78
C TYR A 288 -12.20 -1.87 2.85
N ILE A 289 -11.52 -2.94 3.23
CA ILE A 289 -11.56 -4.25 2.57
C ILE A 289 -11.83 -5.28 3.65
N GLY A 290 -12.80 -6.18 3.50
CA GLY A 290 -12.86 -7.34 4.38
C GLY A 290 -13.91 -8.38 4.04
N GLY A 291 -14.01 -9.39 4.92
CA GLY A 291 -14.90 -10.54 4.76
C GLY A 291 -16.19 -10.41 5.55
N THR A 292 -17.28 -10.91 4.99
CA THR A 292 -18.55 -11.13 5.69
C THR A 292 -18.56 -12.51 6.35
N SER A 293 -19.47 -12.74 7.30
CA SER A 293 -19.60 -14.02 8.02
C SER A 293 -19.99 -15.20 7.12
N ASP A 294 -20.60 -14.94 5.96
CA ASP A 294 -20.92 -15.94 4.93
C ASP A 294 -19.80 -16.14 3.89
N GLY A 295 -18.62 -15.54 4.11
CA GLY A 295 -17.44 -15.71 3.27
C GLY A 295 -17.48 -14.93 1.95
N ARG A 296 -18.32 -13.89 1.86
CA ARG A 296 -18.29 -12.91 0.76
C ARG A 296 -17.30 -11.79 1.09
N ILE A 297 -17.00 -11.00 0.06
CA ILE A 297 -16.08 -9.88 0.14
C ILE A 297 -16.90 -8.59 0.16
N SER A 298 -16.61 -7.73 1.13
CA SER A 298 -17.11 -6.35 1.18
C SER A 298 -15.96 -5.39 1.01
N ILE A 299 -16.08 -4.52 0.01
CA ILE A 299 -15.14 -3.44 -0.25
C ILE A 299 -15.97 -2.19 -0.52
N GLY A 300 -15.64 -1.11 0.17
CA GLY A 300 -16.41 0.13 0.06
C GLY A 300 -15.66 1.31 0.66
N VAL A 301 -16.28 2.48 0.52
CA VAL A 301 -15.89 3.73 1.20
C VAL A 301 -17.09 4.14 2.03
N GLY A 302 -17.00 4.06 3.35
CA GLY A 302 -18.15 4.35 4.21
C GLY A 302 -18.07 3.69 5.58
N ASN A 303 -19.14 3.81 6.37
CA ASN A 303 -19.23 3.20 7.68
C ASN A 303 -19.33 1.67 7.56
N ALA A 304 -18.29 0.96 7.98
CA ALA A 304 -18.25 -0.50 7.92
C ALA A 304 -19.43 -1.20 8.63
N ALA A 305 -20.04 -0.57 9.64
CA ALA A 305 -21.21 -1.10 10.33
C ALA A 305 -22.46 -1.22 9.40
N GLU A 306 -22.51 -0.46 8.31
CA GLU A 306 -23.61 -0.52 7.33
C GLU A 306 -23.49 -1.74 6.42
N CYS A 307 -22.30 -2.35 6.33
CA CYS A 307 -22.04 -3.47 5.41
C CYS A 307 -22.11 -4.85 6.06
N VAL A 308 -22.06 -4.94 7.39
CA VAL A 308 -22.25 -6.19 8.14
C VAL A 308 -23.73 -6.62 8.17
N ASN A 309 -24.64 -5.67 7.95
CA ASN A 309 -26.10 -5.89 8.02
C ASN A 309 -26.79 -5.93 6.65
N ALA A 310 -26.03 -5.94 5.54
CA ALA A 310 -26.52 -6.03 4.16
C ALA A 310 -26.35 -7.45 3.60
#